data_AF-A0ABD7SE33-F1
#
_entry.id   AF-A0ABD7SE33-F1
#
_cell.length_a   1.000
_cell.length_b   1.000
_cell.length_c   1.000
_cell.angle_alpha   90.00
_cell.angle_beta   90.00
_cell.angle_gamma   90.00
#
_symmetry.space_group_name_H-M   'P 1'
#
loop_
_entity.id
_entity.type
_entity.pdbx_description
1 polymer ?
#
loop_
_entity_poly.entity_id
_entity_poly.type
_entity_poly.pdbx_seq_one_letter_code
_entity_poly.pdbx_strand_id
1 'polypeptide(L)'
;MEIKSGDVENAVQQLEKTLPQVGDVLVGKLITKSARIKGLLNKNSTKPVSMKRGGFSAYSLPESLYIRVVRFYSPDPEALVKSLVVKAIGVDGALSERRKLYRSSGSTYAHAFLDQFCSGFEVEIIGSKSLLTIVKIEATGYSLKQLESAAEDLRTGLKIRDGLDEYVTTLKSNIEESEAARDAINGEVEAAESEKANLINEVDRHGSQLTKLKETAILLASELEKVREEARIAQNTKQQVESELTQLNAKVGETRHELKDLIKDRRLISDEYSDFVLEGRKQSWWYAGLSIVPLCGAITALGFLLTAGWNFAKIAAATPIQAYSNLLQRAPYTIATVIAFTLMVKISHILLSKLIEIHGERLALAKLLVVARDTTYASAEDLDMDEDEIFKERMILKMQLLKDHLGMEDKSKNALNSLITEHPATSPKEVVEASGASMSGTRKI
;
A
#
# COMPACT_ATOMS: atom_id res chain seq x y z
N MET A 1 68.30 14.83 -36.10
CA MET A 1 67.44 14.52 -37.26
C MET A 1 66.19 13.96 -36.65
N GLU A 2 65.06 14.63 -36.79
CA GLU A 2 63.82 14.18 -36.17
C GLU A 2 63.25 13.02 -37.00
N ILE A 3 63.30 11.80 -36.46
CA ILE A 3 62.84 10.59 -37.14
C ILE A 3 61.40 10.34 -36.72
N LYS A 4 60.49 10.31 -37.70
CA LYS A 4 59.06 10.01 -37.48
C LYS A 4 58.81 8.51 -37.61
N SER A 5 57.66 8.04 -37.13
CA SER A 5 57.34 6.59 -37.07
C SER A 5 57.41 5.87 -38.42
N GLY A 6 57.06 6.54 -39.52
CA GLY A 6 57.15 5.98 -40.88
C GLY A 6 58.56 5.94 -41.47
N ASP A 7 59.52 6.61 -40.84
CA ASP A 7 60.88 6.79 -41.35
C ASP A 7 61.93 5.95 -40.60
N VAL A 8 61.53 5.25 -39.53
CA VAL A 8 62.41 4.44 -38.68
C VAL A 8 63.08 3.33 -39.48
N GLU A 9 62.31 2.60 -40.30
CA GLU A 9 62.85 1.51 -41.12
C GLU A 9 63.83 2.02 -42.17
N ASN A 10 63.53 3.17 -42.77
CA ASN A 10 64.43 3.86 -43.70
C ASN A 10 65.71 4.33 -43.01
N ALA A 11 65.62 4.86 -41.78
CA ALA A 11 66.76 5.30 -40.99
C ALA A 11 67.67 4.13 -40.60
N VAL A 12 67.10 2.99 -40.21
CA VAL A 12 67.86 1.76 -39.89
C VAL A 12 68.56 1.22 -41.14
N GLN A 13 67.88 1.19 -42.29
CA GLN A 13 68.50 0.78 -43.56
C GLN A 13 69.61 1.74 -44.04
N GLN A 14 69.46 3.04 -43.78
CA GLN A 14 70.51 4.03 -44.07
C GLN A 14 71.72 3.87 -43.16
N LEU A 15 71.49 3.56 -41.88
CA LEU A 15 72.55 3.28 -40.92
C LEU A 15 73.35 2.04 -41.33
N GLU A 16 72.67 0.96 -41.73
CA GLU A 16 73.32 -0.27 -42.18
C GLU A 16 74.21 -0.04 -43.42
N LYS A 17 73.77 0.82 -44.35
CA LYS A 17 74.52 1.17 -45.56
C LYS A 17 75.71 2.10 -45.30
N THR A 18 75.68 2.90 -44.24
CA THR A 18 76.73 3.88 -43.90
C THR A 18 77.82 3.31 -42.99
N LEU A 19 77.69 2.06 -42.52
CA LEU A 19 78.73 1.44 -41.72
C LEU A 19 79.96 1.10 -42.59
N PRO A 20 81.18 1.49 -42.19
CA PRO A 20 82.38 1.28 -43.00
C PRO A 20 82.70 -0.21 -43.14
N GLN A 21 82.90 -0.68 -44.38
CA GLN A 21 83.36 -2.03 -44.66
C GLN A 21 84.88 -2.17 -44.39
N VAL A 22 85.31 -3.36 -43.97
CA VAL A 22 86.70 -3.64 -43.55
C VAL A 22 87.69 -3.34 -44.68
N GLY A 23 88.79 -2.65 -44.35
CA GLY A 23 89.64 -1.92 -45.30
C GLY A 23 90.24 -2.70 -46.46
N ASP A 24 90.34 -2.01 -47.59
CA ASP A 24 90.88 -2.55 -48.83
C ASP A 24 92.37 -2.86 -48.76
N VAL A 25 92.75 -3.92 -49.46
CA VAL A 25 94.15 -4.26 -49.74
C VAL A 25 94.69 -3.28 -50.79
N LEU A 26 95.68 -2.43 -50.44
CA LEU A 26 96.30 -1.42 -51.33
C LEU A 26 97.19 -2.03 -52.44
N VAL A 27 97.11 -3.34 -52.66
CA VAL A 27 97.96 -4.09 -53.60
C VAL A 27 97.73 -3.61 -55.04
N GLY A 28 98.82 -3.21 -55.69
CA GLY A 28 98.86 -2.74 -57.07
C GLY A 28 98.87 -1.21 -57.25
N LYS A 29 98.68 -0.43 -56.19
CA LYS A 29 98.74 1.04 -56.28
C LYS A 29 100.17 1.58 -56.10
N LEU A 30 101.00 0.93 -55.29
CA LEU A 30 102.37 1.37 -54.99
C LEU A 30 103.30 1.27 -56.20
N ILE A 31 104.14 2.29 -56.40
CA ILE A 31 105.10 2.39 -57.50
C ILE A 31 106.51 2.12 -56.96
N THR A 32 107.33 1.39 -57.72
CA THR A 32 108.76 1.24 -57.43
C THR A 32 109.59 1.53 -58.67
N LYS A 33 110.77 2.15 -58.49
CA LYS A 33 111.71 2.47 -59.58
C LYS A 33 112.40 1.22 -60.15
N SER A 34 112.44 0.12 -59.39
CA SER A 34 113.11 -1.11 -59.81
C SER A 34 112.18 -2.04 -60.59
N ALA A 35 112.45 -2.21 -61.90
CA ALA A 35 111.69 -3.10 -62.77
C ALA A 35 111.67 -4.55 -62.27
N ARG A 36 112.74 -5.01 -61.61
CA ARG A 36 112.87 -6.36 -61.04
C ARG A 36 111.90 -6.63 -59.89
N ILE A 37 111.54 -5.58 -59.15
CA ILE A 37 110.83 -5.67 -57.88
C ILE A 37 109.37 -5.23 -58.01
N LYS A 38 109.03 -4.51 -59.09
CA LYS A 38 107.66 -4.13 -59.47
C LYS A 38 106.71 -5.33 -59.54
N GLY A 39 107.21 -6.49 -59.96
CA GLY A 39 106.44 -7.74 -60.01
C GLY A 39 105.94 -8.22 -58.65
N LEU A 40 106.59 -7.87 -57.53
CA LEU A 40 106.22 -8.32 -56.18
C LEU A 40 104.93 -7.67 -55.64
N LEU A 41 104.53 -6.54 -56.22
CA LEU A 41 103.33 -5.77 -55.81
C LEU A 41 102.07 -6.20 -56.56
N ASN A 42 102.17 -7.17 -57.47
CA ASN A 42 101.01 -7.68 -58.21
C ASN A 42 100.24 -8.71 -57.35
N LYS A 43 98.90 -8.67 -57.40
CA LYS A 43 98.02 -9.60 -56.67
C LYS A 43 98.35 -11.07 -56.96
N ASN A 44 98.82 -11.37 -58.18
CA ASN A 44 99.12 -12.73 -58.66
C ASN A 44 100.63 -13.02 -58.80
N SER A 45 101.49 -12.34 -58.05
CA SER A 45 102.94 -12.57 -58.15
C SER A 45 103.35 -13.95 -57.61
N THR A 46 103.95 -14.77 -58.47
CA THR A 46 104.47 -16.11 -58.12
C THR A 46 105.96 -16.26 -58.37
N LYS A 47 106.61 -15.28 -59.03
CA LYS A 47 108.02 -15.36 -59.39
C LYS A 47 108.89 -14.86 -58.22
N PRO A 48 109.72 -15.71 -57.60
CA PRO A 48 110.59 -15.30 -56.51
C PRO A 48 111.66 -14.31 -57.00
N VAL A 49 111.85 -13.22 -56.26
CA VAL A 49 112.87 -12.20 -56.52
C VAL A 49 113.88 -12.20 -55.39
N SER A 50 115.16 -12.37 -55.74
CA SER A 50 116.27 -12.34 -54.78
C SER A 50 116.84 -10.93 -54.62
N MET A 51 116.68 -10.34 -53.44
CA MET A 51 117.22 -9.04 -53.06
C MET A 51 118.63 -9.19 -52.47
N LYS A 52 119.55 -8.30 -52.85
CA LYS A 52 120.96 -8.30 -52.39
C LYS A 52 121.16 -7.35 -51.22
N ARG A 53 122.10 -7.67 -50.33
CA ARG A 53 122.52 -6.79 -49.22
C ARG A 53 122.99 -5.43 -49.74
N GLY A 54 122.55 -4.35 -49.07
CA GLY A 54 122.79 -2.97 -49.47
C GLY A 54 121.85 -2.44 -50.58
N GLY A 55 120.97 -3.29 -51.14
CA GLY A 55 119.93 -2.86 -52.06
C GLY A 55 118.73 -2.29 -51.29
N PHE A 56 118.44 -1.00 -51.49
CA PHE A 56 117.22 -0.37 -51.00
C PHE A 56 116.12 -0.51 -52.04
N SER A 57 114.91 -0.85 -51.59
CA SER A 57 113.73 -0.85 -52.46
C SER A 57 112.68 0.06 -51.87
N ALA A 58 112.52 1.23 -52.48
CA ALA A 58 111.47 2.17 -52.16
C ALA A 58 110.20 1.82 -52.95
N TYR A 59 109.09 1.83 -52.23
CA TYR A 59 107.73 1.69 -52.73
C TYR A 59 106.99 2.96 -52.33
N SER A 60 106.63 3.79 -53.30
CA SER A 60 106.00 5.09 -53.04
C SER A 60 104.77 5.30 -53.90
N LEU A 61 103.84 6.11 -53.40
CA LEU A 61 102.70 6.64 -54.11
C LEU A 61 102.79 8.18 -54.07
N PRO A 62 102.36 8.91 -55.12
CA PRO A 62 102.26 10.37 -55.07
C PRO A 62 101.21 10.88 -54.07
N GLU A 63 100.23 10.07 -53.69
CA GLU A 63 99.23 10.43 -52.68
C GLU A 63 99.63 9.92 -51.28
N SER A 64 99.24 10.65 -50.24
CA SER A 64 99.42 10.22 -48.85
C SER A 64 98.50 9.04 -48.52
N LEU A 65 99.08 7.98 -47.96
CA LEU A 65 98.36 6.77 -47.57
C LEU A 65 98.54 6.52 -46.08
N TYR A 66 97.52 6.01 -45.43
CA TYR A 66 97.67 5.40 -44.12
C TYR A 66 98.03 3.92 -44.31
N ILE A 67 99.29 3.55 -44.13
CA ILE A 67 99.72 2.15 -44.23
C ILE A 67 99.71 1.54 -42.84
N ARG A 68 98.85 0.54 -42.63
CA ARG A 68 98.73 -0.18 -41.37
C ARG A 68 99.78 -1.28 -41.27
N VAL A 69 99.76 -2.19 -42.24
CA VAL A 69 100.62 -3.38 -42.26
C VAL A 69 101.20 -3.60 -43.66
N VAL A 70 102.48 -3.97 -43.70
CA VAL A 70 103.12 -4.50 -44.91
C VAL A 70 103.49 -5.95 -44.67
N ARG A 71 103.01 -6.85 -45.54
CA ARG A 71 103.25 -8.29 -45.49
C ARG A 71 104.21 -8.70 -46.61
N PHE A 72 105.19 -9.52 -46.27
CA PHE A 72 106.23 -10.05 -47.16
C PHE A 72 106.15 -11.57 -47.18
N TYR A 73 105.82 -12.14 -48.33
CA TYR A 73 105.72 -13.58 -48.52
C TYR A 73 107.06 -14.12 -49.03
N SER A 74 107.54 -15.21 -48.42
CA SER A 74 108.81 -15.85 -48.78
C SER A 74 108.79 -17.34 -48.47
N PRO A 75 109.56 -18.16 -49.20
CA PRO A 75 109.79 -19.56 -48.83
C PRO A 75 110.48 -19.72 -47.47
N ASP A 76 111.25 -18.72 -47.03
CA ASP A 76 111.94 -18.68 -45.73
C ASP A 76 111.60 -17.37 -44.98
N PRO A 77 110.41 -17.29 -44.33
CA PRO A 77 109.98 -16.09 -43.62
C PRO A 77 110.79 -15.82 -42.34
N GLU A 78 111.47 -16.82 -41.76
CA GLU A 78 112.33 -16.60 -40.58
C GLU A 78 113.59 -15.83 -40.94
N ALA A 79 114.16 -16.09 -42.12
CA ALA A 79 115.26 -15.28 -42.64
C ALA A 79 114.84 -13.82 -42.85
N LEU A 80 113.60 -13.57 -43.28
CA LEU A 80 113.08 -12.21 -43.43
C LEU A 80 112.96 -11.49 -42.08
N VAL A 81 112.45 -12.14 -41.04
CA VAL A 81 112.34 -11.53 -39.70
C VAL A 81 113.70 -11.10 -39.14
N LYS A 82 114.75 -11.91 -39.37
CA LYS A 82 116.10 -11.63 -38.85
C LYS A 82 116.85 -10.57 -39.64
N SER A 83 116.55 -10.44 -40.94
CA SER A 83 117.44 -9.76 -41.88
C SER A 83 116.77 -8.66 -42.70
N LEU A 84 115.44 -8.48 -42.58
CA LEU A 84 114.70 -7.44 -43.29
C LEU A 84 114.20 -6.39 -42.30
N VAL A 85 114.22 -5.14 -42.72
CA VAL A 85 113.67 -4.02 -41.97
C VAL A 85 112.90 -3.12 -42.94
N VAL A 86 111.80 -2.55 -42.43
CA VAL A 86 110.97 -1.61 -43.17
C VAL A 86 111.07 -0.23 -42.52
N LYS A 87 111.19 0.81 -43.34
CA LYS A 87 111.04 2.20 -42.93
C LYS A 87 109.86 2.78 -43.70
N ALA A 88 108.92 3.44 -43.06
CA ALA A 88 107.97 4.25 -43.80
C ALA A 88 108.64 5.54 -44.31
N ILE A 89 108.21 6.00 -45.47
CA ILE A 89 108.58 7.29 -46.05
C ILE A 89 107.49 8.28 -45.63
N GLY A 90 107.83 9.25 -44.80
CA GLY A 90 106.93 10.30 -44.34
C GLY A 90 106.30 11.05 -45.51
N VAL A 91 105.23 11.79 -45.21
CA VAL A 91 104.56 12.66 -46.20
C VAL A 91 105.48 13.80 -46.65
N ASP A 92 106.41 14.19 -45.80
CA ASP A 92 107.51 15.14 -46.02
C ASP A 92 108.72 14.52 -46.75
N GLY A 93 108.69 13.20 -47.02
CA GLY A 93 109.79 12.46 -47.62
C GLY A 93 110.87 12.00 -46.63
N ALA A 94 110.73 12.31 -45.34
CA ALA A 94 111.68 11.86 -44.32
C ALA A 94 111.53 10.36 -44.03
N LEU A 95 112.64 9.65 -43.78
CA LEU A 95 112.60 8.24 -43.45
C LEU A 95 112.34 8.02 -41.96
N SER A 96 111.31 7.25 -41.63
CA SER A 96 111.01 6.85 -40.26
C SER A 96 112.02 5.82 -39.72
N GLU A 97 111.94 5.58 -38.41
CA GLU A 97 112.78 4.59 -37.74
C GLU A 97 112.64 3.17 -38.33
N ARG A 98 113.71 2.40 -38.19
CA ARG A 98 113.79 1.01 -38.64
C ARG A 98 112.79 0.12 -37.89
N ARG A 99 111.74 -0.35 -38.56
CA ARG A 99 110.78 -1.33 -38.03
C ARG A 99 111.19 -2.76 -38.40
N LYS A 100 111.36 -3.61 -37.40
CA LYS A 100 111.60 -5.06 -37.58
C LYS A 100 110.33 -5.76 -38.01
N LEU A 101 110.48 -6.86 -38.75
CA LEU A 101 109.36 -7.72 -39.11
C LEU A 101 109.03 -8.69 -37.98
N TYR A 102 107.77 -9.09 -37.92
CA TYR A 102 107.23 -10.13 -37.06
C TYR A 102 106.64 -11.25 -37.90
N ARG A 103 106.59 -12.45 -37.34
CA ARG A 103 105.94 -13.60 -37.95
C ARG A 103 104.95 -14.18 -36.94
N SER A 104 103.73 -14.46 -37.40
CA SER A 104 102.78 -15.21 -36.59
C SER A 104 103.06 -16.71 -36.75
N SER A 105 102.87 -17.51 -35.69
CA SER A 105 103.13 -18.95 -35.76
C SER A 105 102.32 -19.57 -36.91
N GLY A 106 102.98 -20.34 -37.78
CA GLY A 106 102.35 -20.96 -38.95
C GLY A 106 102.11 -20.06 -40.17
N SER A 107 102.45 -18.76 -40.15
CA SER A 107 102.27 -17.90 -41.33
C SER A 107 103.34 -18.12 -42.39
N THR A 108 102.94 -18.00 -43.67
CA THR A 108 103.81 -18.03 -44.87
C THR A 108 104.42 -16.67 -45.20
N TYR A 109 104.13 -15.66 -44.38
CA TYR A 109 104.60 -14.29 -44.54
C TYR A 109 105.16 -13.74 -43.22
N ALA A 110 106.06 -12.79 -43.35
CA ALA A 110 106.51 -11.91 -42.28
C ALA A 110 105.87 -10.52 -42.50
N HIS A 111 105.52 -9.79 -41.44
CA HIS A 111 104.82 -8.52 -41.55
C HIS A 111 105.45 -7.43 -40.67
N ALA A 112 105.32 -6.18 -41.07
CA ALA A 112 105.72 -5.02 -40.29
C ALA A 112 104.51 -4.10 -40.10
N PHE A 113 104.30 -3.64 -38.87
CA PHE A 113 103.33 -2.58 -38.55
C PHE A 113 104.00 -1.23 -38.78
N LEU A 114 103.37 -0.40 -39.61
CA LEU A 114 103.82 0.97 -39.85
C LEU A 114 102.91 1.98 -39.14
N ASP A 115 101.60 1.72 -39.13
CA ASP A 115 100.55 2.50 -38.45
C ASP A 115 100.74 4.03 -38.54
N GLN A 116 101.10 4.51 -39.72
CA GLN A 116 101.40 5.93 -39.94
C GLN A 116 101.00 6.39 -41.35
N PHE A 117 100.71 7.69 -41.46
CA PHE A 117 100.53 8.35 -42.75
C PHE A 117 101.88 8.50 -43.43
N CYS A 118 102.00 7.93 -44.61
CA CYS A 118 103.24 7.87 -45.35
C CYS A 118 102.97 7.96 -46.86
N SER A 119 103.96 8.47 -47.59
CA SER A 119 103.98 8.42 -49.05
C SER A 119 104.41 7.04 -49.56
N GLY A 120 104.92 6.17 -48.69
CA GLY A 120 105.43 4.86 -49.06
C GLY A 120 106.20 4.16 -47.96
N PHE A 121 106.94 3.13 -48.33
CA PHE A 121 107.90 2.47 -47.46
C PHE A 121 109.14 2.01 -48.22
N GLU A 122 110.27 1.97 -47.52
CA GLU A 122 111.51 1.42 -47.97
C GLU A 122 111.82 0.12 -47.25
N VAL A 123 112.41 -0.80 -47.99
CA VAL A 123 112.85 -2.10 -47.47
C VAL A 123 114.37 -2.18 -47.57
N GLU A 124 115.00 -2.49 -46.44
CA GLU A 124 116.45 -2.59 -46.27
C GLU A 124 116.82 -3.98 -45.73
N ILE A 125 117.85 -4.59 -46.31
CA ILE A 125 118.42 -5.85 -45.80
C ILE A 125 119.54 -5.54 -44.82
N ILE A 126 119.41 -6.02 -43.59
CA ILE A 126 120.36 -5.86 -42.48
C ILE A 126 120.90 -7.25 -42.08
N GLY A 127 122.16 -7.33 -41.62
CA GLY A 127 122.76 -8.56 -41.12
C GLY A 127 123.73 -9.26 -42.08
N SER A 128 124.09 -10.52 -41.77
CA SER A 128 125.16 -11.27 -42.45
C SER A 128 124.74 -11.96 -43.76
N LYS A 129 123.44 -12.20 -43.97
CA LYS A 129 122.94 -12.80 -45.22
C LYS A 129 123.06 -11.80 -46.37
N SER A 130 123.66 -12.24 -47.48
CA SER A 130 123.86 -11.42 -48.68
C SER A 130 122.67 -11.43 -49.64
N LEU A 131 121.75 -12.39 -49.49
CA LEU A 131 120.62 -12.62 -50.41
C LEU A 131 119.36 -13.07 -49.66
N LEU A 132 118.21 -12.45 -49.95
CA LEU A 132 116.89 -12.85 -49.45
C LEU A 132 115.90 -13.01 -50.59
N THR A 133 115.06 -14.04 -50.55
CA THR A 133 114.05 -14.31 -51.58
C THR A 133 112.68 -13.85 -51.11
N ILE A 134 112.00 -13.01 -51.91
CA ILE A 134 110.64 -12.52 -51.66
C ILE A 134 109.77 -12.90 -52.86
N VAL A 135 108.54 -13.35 -52.59
CA VAL A 135 107.57 -13.81 -53.61
C VAL A 135 106.49 -12.76 -53.84
N LYS A 136 105.99 -12.15 -52.76
CA LYS A 136 104.88 -11.19 -52.83
C LYS A 136 105.00 -10.17 -51.71
N ILE A 137 104.58 -8.93 -51.97
CA ILE A 137 104.47 -7.87 -50.97
C ILE A 137 103.04 -7.32 -51.01
N GLU A 138 102.40 -7.29 -49.85
CA GLU A 138 101.06 -6.73 -49.69
C GLU A 138 101.07 -5.63 -48.66
N ALA A 139 100.75 -4.41 -49.08
CA ALA A 139 100.46 -3.32 -48.15
C ALA A 139 98.95 -3.23 -47.95
N THR A 140 98.53 -3.17 -46.69
CA THR A 140 97.14 -2.96 -46.28
C THR A 140 97.03 -1.62 -45.57
N GLY A 141 96.02 -0.83 -45.93
CA GLY A 141 95.88 0.55 -45.48
C GLY A 141 94.74 1.26 -46.18
N TYR A 142 94.61 2.56 -45.91
CA TYR A 142 93.53 3.40 -46.45
C TYR A 142 94.13 4.60 -47.20
N SER A 143 93.48 5.01 -48.29
CA SER A 143 93.77 6.33 -48.85
C SER A 143 93.13 7.43 -48.01
N LEU A 144 93.65 8.65 -48.08
CA LEU A 144 93.06 9.79 -47.37
C LEU A 144 91.58 9.99 -47.75
N LYS A 145 91.25 9.88 -49.04
CA LYS A 145 89.87 9.97 -49.55
C LYS A 145 88.95 8.90 -48.95
N GLN A 146 89.43 7.67 -48.77
CA GLN A 146 88.67 6.58 -48.14
C GLN A 146 88.46 6.82 -46.64
N LEU A 147 89.43 7.44 -45.97
CA LEU A 147 89.32 7.77 -44.55
C LEU A 147 88.37 8.95 -44.32
N GLU A 148 88.41 9.96 -45.19
CA GLU A 148 87.49 11.10 -45.16
C GLU A 148 86.05 10.68 -45.44
N SER A 149 85.82 9.83 -46.44
CA SER A 149 84.47 9.30 -46.71
C SER A 149 83.96 8.48 -45.53
N ALA A 150 84.79 7.59 -44.98
CA ALA A 150 84.42 6.80 -43.80
C ALA A 150 84.15 7.67 -42.56
N ALA A 151 84.87 8.78 -42.38
CA ALA A 151 84.61 9.72 -41.29
C ALA A 151 83.26 10.44 -41.45
N GLU A 152 82.90 10.81 -42.68
CA GLU A 152 81.61 11.46 -42.96
C GLU A 152 80.43 10.48 -42.86
N ASP A 153 80.62 9.24 -43.32
CA ASP A 153 79.66 8.16 -43.16
C ASP A 153 79.42 7.87 -41.67
N LEU A 154 80.48 7.82 -40.86
CA LEU A 154 80.38 7.65 -39.40
C LEU A 154 79.65 8.81 -38.73
N ARG A 155 79.91 10.07 -39.12
CA ARG A 155 79.18 11.24 -38.59
C ARG A 155 77.70 11.17 -38.93
N THR A 156 77.37 10.74 -40.14
CA THR A 156 75.99 10.58 -40.59
C THR A 156 75.30 9.47 -39.81
N GLY A 157 75.95 8.32 -39.66
CA GLY A 157 75.46 7.20 -38.86
C GLY A 157 75.21 7.57 -37.39
N LEU A 158 76.12 8.35 -36.78
CA LEU A 158 75.92 8.86 -35.41
C LEU A 158 74.70 9.78 -35.30
N LYS A 159 74.51 10.71 -36.24
CA LYS A 159 73.32 11.58 -36.26
C LYS A 159 72.02 10.80 -36.41
N ILE A 160 72.02 9.74 -37.21
CA ILE A 160 70.85 8.86 -37.38
C ILE A 160 70.59 8.11 -36.07
N ARG A 161 71.64 7.56 -35.43
CA ARG A 161 71.51 6.86 -34.15
C ARG A 161 70.95 7.78 -33.06
N ASP A 162 71.49 8.97 -32.91
CA ASP A 162 71.02 9.92 -31.89
C ASP A 162 69.54 10.29 -32.12
N GLY A 163 69.10 10.42 -33.38
CA GLY A 163 67.69 10.62 -33.71
C GLY A 163 66.79 9.41 -33.42
N LEU A 164 67.32 8.19 -33.60
CA LEU A 164 66.62 6.95 -33.24
C LEU A 164 66.47 6.83 -31.72
N ASP A 165 67.52 7.18 -30.96
CA ASP A 165 67.50 7.16 -29.50
C ASP A 165 66.47 8.17 -28.96
N GLU A 166 66.43 9.39 -29.50
CA GLU A 166 65.42 10.40 -29.15
C GLU A 166 63.99 9.91 -29.45
N TYR A 167 63.78 9.30 -30.61
CA TYR A 167 62.50 8.70 -30.97
C TYR A 167 62.09 7.57 -30.00
N VAL A 168 63.01 6.69 -29.64
CA VAL A 168 62.76 5.61 -28.67
C VAL A 168 62.43 6.16 -27.29
N THR A 169 63.13 7.20 -26.82
CA THR A 169 62.81 7.84 -25.53
C THR A 169 61.44 8.48 -25.53
N THR A 170 61.06 9.17 -26.61
CA THR A 170 59.74 9.78 -26.76
C THR A 170 58.64 8.72 -26.80
N LEU A 171 58.85 7.62 -27.55
CA LEU A 171 57.90 6.51 -27.58
C LEU A 171 57.69 5.88 -26.19
N LYS A 172 58.77 5.68 -25.42
CA LYS A 172 58.65 5.16 -24.05
C LYS A 172 57.82 6.08 -23.17
N SER A 173 58.08 7.40 -23.21
CA SER A 173 57.30 8.39 -22.48
C SER A 173 55.81 8.34 -22.85
N ASN A 174 55.49 8.29 -24.15
CA ASN A 174 54.11 8.22 -24.63
C ASN A 174 53.41 6.92 -24.21
N ILE A 175 54.15 5.80 -24.15
CA ILE A 175 53.61 4.52 -23.66
C ILE A 175 53.31 4.62 -22.17
N GLU A 176 54.23 5.15 -21.36
CA GLU A 176 54.01 5.33 -19.92
C GLU A 176 52.82 6.25 -19.63
N GLU A 177 52.69 7.37 -20.37
CA GLU A 177 51.53 8.27 -20.28
C GLU A 177 50.22 7.58 -20.67
N SER A 178 50.24 6.79 -21.75
CA SER A 178 49.07 6.05 -22.21
C SER A 178 48.67 4.92 -21.25
N GLU A 179 49.62 4.26 -20.60
CA GLU A 179 49.37 3.24 -19.57
C GLU A 179 48.76 3.88 -18.33
N ALA A 180 49.31 5.00 -17.85
CA ALA A 180 48.76 5.76 -16.74
C ALA A 180 47.33 6.25 -17.02
N ALA A 181 47.06 6.73 -18.24
CA ALA A 181 45.72 7.12 -18.66
C ALA A 181 44.75 5.92 -18.70
N ARG A 182 45.22 4.75 -19.15
CA ARG A 182 44.42 3.53 -19.18
C ARG A 182 44.05 3.07 -17.77
N ASP A 183 44.99 3.12 -16.84
CA ASP A 183 44.75 2.71 -15.46
C ASP A 183 43.78 3.67 -14.74
N ALA A 184 43.89 4.97 -15.01
CA ALA A 184 42.92 5.96 -14.52
C ALA A 184 41.50 5.67 -15.05
N ILE A 185 41.35 5.44 -16.36
CA ILE A 185 40.05 5.10 -16.98
C ILE A 185 39.50 3.79 -16.40
N ASN A 186 40.33 2.78 -16.19
CA ASN A 186 39.89 1.53 -15.57
C ASN A 186 39.36 1.75 -14.15
N GLY A 187 40.04 2.60 -13.35
CA GLY A 187 39.56 2.97 -12.02
C GLY A 187 38.21 3.69 -12.06
N GLU A 188 37.99 4.58 -13.03
CA GLU A 188 36.69 5.24 -13.24
C GLU A 188 35.59 4.24 -13.65
N VAL A 189 35.91 3.27 -14.50
CA VAL A 189 34.98 2.21 -14.92
C VAL A 189 34.59 1.35 -13.73
N GLU A 190 35.54 0.91 -12.90
CA GLU A 190 35.26 0.11 -11.69
C GLU A 190 34.38 0.88 -10.70
N ALA A 191 34.65 2.19 -10.51
CA ALA A 191 33.82 3.05 -9.68
C ALA A 191 32.38 3.17 -10.21
N ALA A 192 32.23 3.39 -11.52
CA ALA A 192 30.92 3.48 -12.16
C ALA A 192 30.14 2.16 -12.12
N GLU A 193 30.83 1.02 -12.26
CA GLU A 193 30.21 -0.31 -12.11
C GLU A 193 29.74 -0.56 -10.68
N SER A 194 30.51 -0.12 -9.67
CA SER A 194 30.10 -0.18 -8.27
C SER A 194 28.86 0.68 -8.00
N GLU A 195 28.84 1.92 -8.51
CA GLU A 195 27.69 2.81 -8.38
C GLU A 195 26.45 2.24 -9.07
N LYS A 196 26.59 1.69 -10.28
CA LYS A 196 25.52 1.00 -10.99
C LYS A 196 24.96 -0.17 -10.17
N ALA A 197 25.81 -0.99 -9.56
CA ALA A 197 25.38 -2.10 -8.72
C ALA A 197 24.59 -1.61 -7.49
N ASN A 198 25.03 -0.52 -6.85
CA ASN A 198 24.32 0.11 -5.74
C ASN A 198 22.94 0.64 -6.17
N LEU A 199 22.87 1.33 -7.31
CA LEU A 199 21.60 1.84 -7.86
C LEU A 199 20.62 0.72 -8.19
N ILE A 200 21.09 -0.40 -8.75
CA ILE A 200 20.24 -1.58 -8.99
C ILE A 200 19.66 -2.11 -7.68
N ASN A 201 20.49 -2.26 -6.64
CA ASN A 201 20.02 -2.70 -5.32
C ASN A 201 19.00 -1.73 -4.70
N GLU A 202 19.19 -0.42 -4.87
CA GLU A 202 18.22 0.59 -4.42
C GLU A 202 16.90 0.52 -5.18
N VAL A 203 16.95 0.33 -6.50
CA VAL A 203 15.76 0.14 -7.34
C VAL A 203 14.98 -1.11 -6.90
N ASP A 204 15.66 -2.23 -6.64
CA ASP A 204 15.02 -3.45 -6.16
C ASP A 204 14.40 -3.28 -4.77
N ARG A 205 15.09 -2.55 -3.87
CA ARG A 205 14.57 -2.20 -2.55
C ARG A 205 13.31 -1.33 -2.67
N HIS A 206 13.34 -0.29 -3.49
CA HIS A 206 12.19 0.57 -3.74
C HIS A 206 11.04 -0.17 -4.43
N GLY A 207 11.33 -1.06 -5.38
CA GLY A 207 10.34 -1.93 -6.01
C GLY A 207 9.62 -2.81 -4.98
N SER A 208 10.38 -3.41 -4.07
CA SER A 208 9.85 -4.23 -2.96
C SER A 208 9.05 -3.42 -1.94
N GLN A 209 9.39 -2.15 -1.70
CA GLN A 209 8.59 -1.26 -0.86
C GLN A 209 7.30 -0.85 -1.54
N LEU A 210 7.33 -0.60 -2.85
CA LEU A 210 6.16 -0.22 -3.63
C LEU A 210 5.13 -1.35 -3.68
N THR A 211 5.56 -2.61 -3.83
CA THR A 211 4.65 -3.77 -3.80
C THR A 211 3.97 -3.90 -2.45
N LYS A 212 4.73 -3.81 -1.34
CA LYS A 212 4.17 -3.80 0.02
C LYS A 212 3.16 -2.67 0.23
N LEU A 213 3.50 -1.45 -0.20
CA LEU A 213 2.59 -0.29 -0.12
C LEU A 213 1.30 -0.53 -0.89
N LYS A 214 1.38 -1.10 -2.11
CA LYS A 214 0.19 -1.46 -2.90
C LYS A 214 -0.68 -2.50 -2.19
N GLU A 215 -0.08 -3.54 -1.61
CA GLU A 215 -0.82 -4.54 -0.83
C GLU A 215 -1.51 -3.89 0.38
N THR A 216 -0.82 -3.03 1.12
CA THR A 216 -1.44 -2.31 2.25
C THR A 216 -2.59 -1.41 1.79
N ALA A 217 -2.45 -0.72 0.65
CA ALA A 217 -3.50 0.13 0.10
C ALA A 217 -4.75 -0.67 -0.29
N ILE A 218 -4.58 -1.88 -0.84
CA ILE A 218 -5.69 -2.78 -1.16
C ILE A 218 -6.40 -3.24 0.11
N LEU A 219 -5.64 -3.63 1.14
CA LEU A 219 -6.22 -4.03 2.44
C LEU A 219 -6.99 -2.89 3.09
N LEU A 220 -6.40 -1.70 3.17
CA LEU A 220 -7.06 -0.49 3.69
C LEU A 220 -8.31 -0.11 2.90
N ALA A 221 -8.29 -0.24 1.57
CA ALA A 221 -9.48 0.01 0.75
C ALA A 221 -10.61 -0.99 1.09
N SER A 222 -10.27 -2.27 1.26
CA SER A 222 -11.25 -3.30 1.65
C SER A 222 -11.82 -3.08 3.06
N GLU A 223 -10.99 -2.61 4.00
CA GLU A 223 -11.41 -2.30 5.37
C GLU A 223 -12.31 -1.06 5.39
N LEU A 224 -11.98 -0.04 4.61
CA LEU A 224 -12.81 1.16 4.44
C LEU A 224 -14.18 0.81 3.85
N GLU A 225 -14.25 -0.12 2.90
CA GLU A 225 -15.52 -0.60 2.34
C GLU A 225 -16.37 -1.34 3.39
N LYS A 226 -15.75 -2.18 4.23
CA LYS A 226 -16.45 -2.83 5.36
C LYS A 226 -17.01 -1.81 6.35
N VAL A 227 -16.20 -0.83 6.76
CA VAL A 227 -16.63 0.23 7.68
C VAL A 227 -17.75 1.07 7.08
N ARG A 228 -17.71 1.35 5.77
CA ARG A 228 -18.81 2.04 5.07
C ARG A 228 -20.10 1.22 5.09
N GLU A 229 -20.01 -0.08 4.89
CA GLU A 229 -21.18 -0.95 4.93
C GLU A 229 -21.75 -1.06 6.36
N GLU A 230 -20.90 -1.20 7.38
CA GLU A 230 -21.31 -1.16 8.79
C GLU A 230 -21.98 0.18 9.14
N ALA A 231 -21.42 1.30 8.68
CA ALA A 231 -22.02 2.62 8.87
C ALA A 231 -23.40 2.73 8.18
N ARG A 232 -23.55 2.16 6.99
CA ARG A 232 -24.82 2.11 6.26
C ARG A 232 -25.86 1.27 7.01
N ILE A 233 -25.46 0.11 7.53
CA ILE A 233 -26.32 -0.75 8.36
C ILE A 233 -26.74 0.01 9.62
N ALA A 234 -25.81 0.60 10.36
CA ALA A 234 -26.10 1.37 11.57
C ALA A 234 -27.05 2.55 11.30
N GLN A 235 -26.87 3.26 10.18
CA GLN A 235 -27.76 4.33 9.74
C GLN A 235 -29.18 3.81 9.49
N ASN A 236 -29.33 2.68 8.78
CA ASN A 236 -30.63 2.06 8.53
C ASN A 236 -31.30 1.60 9.83
N THR A 237 -30.55 0.97 10.74
CA THR A 237 -31.06 0.56 12.05
C THR A 237 -31.52 1.76 12.87
N LYS A 238 -30.75 2.86 12.86
CA LYS A 238 -31.15 4.10 13.53
C LYS A 238 -32.47 4.63 12.98
N GLN A 239 -32.64 4.67 11.65
CA GLN A 239 -33.89 5.10 11.03
C GLN A 239 -35.07 4.19 11.41
N GLN A 240 -34.88 2.87 11.46
CA GLN A 240 -35.89 1.93 11.91
C GLN A 240 -36.31 2.19 13.36
N VAL A 241 -35.35 2.32 14.27
CA VAL A 241 -35.62 2.63 15.69
C VAL A 241 -36.33 3.97 15.86
N GLU A 242 -35.93 5.01 15.12
CA GLU A 242 -36.63 6.31 15.13
C GLU A 242 -38.08 6.16 14.64
N SER A 243 -38.33 5.35 13.60
CA SER A 243 -39.68 5.07 13.12
C SER A 243 -40.52 4.31 14.15
N GLU A 244 -39.95 3.31 14.83
CA GLU A 244 -40.62 2.57 15.90
C GLU A 244 -40.94 3.48 17.10
N LEU A 245 -40.02 4.35 17.49
CA LEU A 245 -40.23 5.33 18.56
C LEU A 245 -41.37 6.29 18.24
N THR A 246 -41.46 6.77 17.00
CA THR A 246 -42.57 7.65 16.59
C THR A 246 -43.92 6.92 16.59
N GLN A 247 -43.97 5.68 16.10
CA GLN A 247 -45.17 4.83 16.18
C GLN A 247 -45.57 4.52 17.61
N LEU A 248 -44.61 4.18 18.48
CA LEU A 248 -44.89 3.87 19.88
C LEU A 248 -45.38 5.11 20.63
N ASN A 249 -44.77 6.28 20.39
CA ASN A 249 -45.25 7.53 20.96
C ASN A 249 -46.68 7.87 20.50
N ALA A 250 -47.03 7.60 19.24
CA ALA A 250 -48.40 7.75 18.76
C ALA A 250 -49.38 6.82 19.49
N LYS A 251 -49.05 5.52 19.63
CA LYS A 251 -49.86 4.55 20.39
C LYS A 251 -50.01 4.92 21.86
N VAL A 252 -48.94 5.42 22.49
CA VAL A 252 -49.00 5.93 23.88
C VAL A 252 -49.91 7.16 23.98
N GLY A 253 -49.94 8.01 22.95
CA GLY A 253 -50.88 9.13 22.85
C GLY A 253 -52.33 8.67 22.76
N GLU A 254 -52.61 7.70 21.89
CA GLU A 254 -53.94 7.12 21.65
C GLU A 254 -54.50 6.44 22.91
N THR A 255 -53.74 5.51 23.50
CA THR A 255 -54.11 4.82 24.75
C THR A 255 -54.36 5.78 25.92
N ARG A 256 -53.60 6.88 26.02
CA ARG A 256 -53.87 7.94 27.01
C ARG A 256 -55.19 8.67 26.75
N HIS A 257 -55.55 8.86 25.49
CA HIS A 257 -56.82 9.50 25.13
C HIS A 257 -58.00 8.59 25.46
N GLU A 258 -57.92 7.31 25.10
CA GLU A 258 -58.93 6.29 25.41
C GLU A 258 -59.15 6.17 26.92
N LEU A 259 -58.06 6.11 27.71
CA LEU A 259 -58.15 6.07 29.16
C LEU A 259 -58.90 7.29 29.75
N LYS A 260 -58.67 8.47 29.18
CA LYS A 260 -59.34 9.71 29.62
C LYS A 260 -60.83 9.69 29.32
N ASP A 261 -61.23 9.13 28.19
CA ASP A 261 -62.64 9.01 27.80
C ASP A 261 -63.35 7.96 28.67
N LEU A 262 -62.73 6.81 28.92
CA LEU A 262 -63.24 5.79 29.86
C LEU A 262 -63.43 6.33 31.29
N ILE A 263 -62.51 7.17 31.79
CA ILE A 263 -62.65 7.82 33.10
C ILE A 263 -63.83 8.79 33.12
N LYS A 264 -64.05 9.53 32.02
CA LYS A 264 -65.15 10.48 31.88
C LYS A 264 -66.51 9.76 31.87
N ASP A 265 -66.61 8.68 31.12
CA ASP A 265 -67.83 7.87 31.02
C ASP A 265 -68.19 7.20 32.35
N ARG A 266 -67.18 6.69 33.08
CA ARG A 266 -67.39 6.15 34.43
C ARG A 266 -67.93 7.19 35.41
N ARG A 267 -67.45 8.44 35.33
CA ARG A 267 -67.92 9.53 36.21
C ARG A 267 -69.35 9.93 35.90
N LEU A 268 -69.72 10.02 34.61
CA LEU A 268 -71.07 10.39 34.20
C LEU A 268 -72.12 9.39 34.71
N ILE A 269 -71.78 8.09 34.69
CA ILE A 269 -72.68 7.01 35.12
C ILE A 269 -72.67 6.81 36.64
N SER A 270 -71.67 7.30 37.38
CA SER A 270 -71.68 7.16 38.85
C SER A 270 -72.41 8.31 39.55
N ASP A 271 -72.32 9.53 39.03
CA ASP A 271 -72.90 10.71 39.69
C ASP A 271 -74.43 10.74 39.54
N GLU A 272 -74.98 10.42 38.36
CA GLU A 272 -76.45 10.44 38.16
C GLU A 272 -77.19 9.37 38.98
N TYR A 273 -76.57 8.21 39.24
CA TYR A 273 -77.22 7.12 39.97
C TYR A 273 -77.22 7.30 41.49
N SER A 274 -76.22 7.99 42.04
CA SER A 274 -76.13 8.21 43.48
C SER A 274 -77.24 9.14 43.97
N ASP A 275 -77.60 10.14 43.16
CA ASP A 275 -78.65 11.11 43.47
C ASP A 275 -80.04 10.45 43.50
N PHE A 276 -80.37 9.58 42.53
CA PHE A 276 -81.66 8.86 42.52
C PHE A 276 -81.87 7.95 43.75
N VAL A 277 -80.81 7.32 44.27
CA VAL A 277 -80.92 6.41 45.43
C VAL A 277 -80.98 7.20 46.75
N LEU A 278 -80.31 8.35 46.82
CA LEU A 278 -80.32 9.25 47.97
C LEU A 278 -81.67 9.95 48.14
N GLU A 279 -82.28 10.43 47.06
CA GLU A 279 -83.58 11.13 47.08
C GLU A 279 -84.69 10.24 47.69
N GLY A 280 -84.75 8.97 47.27
CA GLY A 280 -85.76 8.02 47.76
C GLY A 280 -85.60 7.62 49.23
N ARG A 281 -84.39 7.69 49.80
CA ARG A 281 -84.16 7.33 51.22
C ARG A 281 -84.74 8.39 52.15
N LYS A 282 -84.58 9.67 51.78
CA LYS A 282 -85.12 10.80 52.52
C LYS A 282 -86.65 10.81 52.45
N GLN A 283 -87.21 10.51 51.28
CA GLN A 283 -88.67 10.51 51.06
C GLN A 283 -89.38 9.36 51.81
N SER A 284 -88.80 8.16 51.83
CA SER A 284 -89.36 7.01 52.56
C SER A 284 -89.39 7.22 54.08
N TRP A 285 -88.37 7.88 54.64
CA TRP A 285 -88.33 8.21 56.07
C TRP A 285 -89.44 9.19 56.48
N TRP A 286 -89.78 10.16 55.61
CA TRP A 286 -90.89 11.08 55.86
C TRP A 286 -92.25 10.37 55.90
N TYR A 287 -92.52 9.44 54.98
CA TYR A 287 -93.78 8.67 55.01
C TYR A 287 -93.86 7.72 56.21
N ALA A 288 -92.74 7.09 56.59
CA ALA A 288 -92.68 6.26 57.79
C ALA A 288 -92.98 7.09 59.05
N GLY A 289 -92.34 8.25 59.21
CA GLY A 289 -92.60 9.16 60.33
C GLY A 289 -94.04 9.67 60.37
N LEU A 290 -94.61 10.05 59.21
CA LEU A 290 -95.98 10.58 59.13
C LEU A 290 -97.05 9.53 59.47
N SER A 291 -96.80 8.25 59.18
CA SER A 291 -97.74 7.15 59.46
C SER A 291 -97.87 6.80 60.95
N ILE A 292 -96.87 7.10 61.76
CA ILE A 292 -96.87 6.84 63.21
C ILE A 292 -97.89 7.75 63.94
N VAL A 293 -98.10 8.96 63.43
CA VAL A 293 -98.98 9.97 64.04
C VAL A 293 -100.45 9.51 64.13
N PRO A 294 -101.13 9.11 63.03
CA PRO A 294 -102.50 8.62 63.10
C PRO A 294 -102.62 7.30 63.88
N LEU A 295 -101.58 6.46 63.88
CA LEU A 295 -101.56 5.21 64.63
C LEU A 295 -101.53 5.46 66.14
N CYS A 296 -100.70 6.40 66.61
CA CYS A 296 -100.73 6.88 68.00
C CYS A 296 -102.07 7.54 68.36
N GLY A 297 -102.64 8.34 67.44
CA GLY A 297 -103.97 8.93 67.60
C GLY A 297 -105.07 7.89 67.78
N ALA A 298 -105.06 6.82 66.99
CA ALA A 298 -105.99 5.71 67.13
C ALA A 298 -105.85 4.98 68.48
N ILE A 299 -104.61 4.71 68.92
CA ILE A 299 -104.34 4.08 70.22
C ILE A 299 -104.85 4.95 71.38
N THR A 300 -104.60 6.26 71.34
CA THR A 300 -105.09 7.18 72.38
C THR A 300 -106.61 7.27 72.41
N ALA A 301 -107.28 7.33 71.25
CA ALA A 301 -108.74 7.32 71.16
C ALA A 301 -109.34 6.00 71.71
N LEU A 302 -108.70 4.86 71.41
CA LEU A 302 -109.11 3.55 71.94
C LEU A 302 -108.92 3.48 73.46
N GLY A 303 -107.79 3.98 73.98
CA GLY A 303 -107.55 4.07 75.41
C GLY A 303 -108.60 4.93 76.11
N PHE A 304 -108.97 6.07 75.51
CA PHE A 304 -110.03 6.93 76.03
C PHE A 304 -111.38 6.19 76.07
N LEU A 305 -111.74 5.48 75.00
CA LEU A 305 -112.96 4.66 74.91
C LEU A 305 -113.01 3.57 75.98
N LEU A 306 -111.91 2.84 76.19
CA LEU A 306 -111.81 1.80 77.21
C LEU A 306 -111.94 2.38 78.62
N THR A 307 -111.30 3.52 78.87
CA THR A 307 -111.36 4.19 80.18
C THR A 307 -112.76 4.74 80.46
N ALA A 308 -113.40 5.33 79.45
CA ALA A 308 -114.79 5.79 79.51
C ALA A 308 -115.76 4.62 79.75
N GLY A 309 -115.53 3.48 79.10
CA GLY A 309 -116.29 2.25 79.30
C GLY A 309 -116.14 1.66 80.70
N TRP A 310 -114.91 1.64 81.25
CA TRP A 310 -114.66 1.20 82.63
C TRP A 310 -115.34 2.10 83.66
N ASN A 311 -115.27 3.41 83.48
CA ASN A 311 -115.94 4.36 84.36
C ASN A 311 -117.47 4.20 84.28
N PHE A 312 -118.01 3.94 83.09
CA PHE A 312 -119.43 3.62 82.91
C PHE A 312 -119.82 2.32 83.62
N ALA A 313 -119.04 1.25 83.46
CA ALA A 313 -119.31 -0.05 84.10
C ALA A 313 -119.37 0.07 85.63
N LYS A 314 -118.50 0.87 86.25
CA LYS A 314 -118.54 1.14 87.70
C LYS A 314 -119.81 1.87 88.13
N ILE A 315 -120.27 2.87 87.36
CA ILE A 315 -121.49 3.64 87.66
C ILE A 315 -122.76 2.79 87.45
N ALA A 316 -122.77 1.96 86.40
CA ALA A 316 -123.87 1.06 86.09
C ALA A 316 -124.10 0.00 87.18
N ALA A 317 -123.02 -0.48 87.81
CA ALA A 317 -123.09 -1.44 88.91
C ALA A 317 -123.67 -0.84 90.21
N ALA A 318 -123.50 0.45 90.46
CA ALA A 318 -123.94 1.10 91.69
C ALA A 318 -125.39 1.61 91.62
N THR A 319 -125.83 2.16 90.48
CA THR A 319 -127.17 2.75 90.31
C THR A 319 -127.69 2.56 88.86
N PRO A 320 -128.53 1.55 88.60
CA PRO A 320 -128.96 1.22 87.23
C PRO A 320 -129.79 2.30 86.53
N ILE A 321 -130.65 3.01 87.26
CA ILE A 321 -131.54 4.04 86.70
C ILE A 321 -130.78 5.33 86.33
N GLN A 322 -129.77 5.72 87.10
CA GLN A 322 -128.92 6.88 86.77
C GLN A 322 -127.92 6.56 85.65
N ALA A 323 -127.57 5.29 85.45
CA ALA A 323 -126.70 4.86 84.36
C ALA A 323 -127.31 5.13 82.98
N TYR A 324 -128.63 4.97 82.82
CA TYR A 324 -129.30 5.21 81.54
C TYR A 324 -129.25 6.68 81.11
N SER A 325 -129.46 7.61 82.06
CA SER A 325 -129.35 9.05 81.80
C SER A 325 -127.92 9.48 81.42
N ASN A 326 -126.91 8.90 82.07
CA ASN A 326 -125.50 9.15 81.76
C ASN A 326 -125.10 8.61 80.38
N LEU A 327 -125.66 7.46 79.96
CA LEU A 327 -125.37 6.89 78.65
C LEU A 327 -125.96 7.75 77.53
N LEU A 328 -127.20 8.23 77.68
CA LEU A 328 -127.86 9.06 76.67
C LEU A 328 -127.16 10.41 76.49
N GLN A 329 -126.67 11.03 77.58
CA GLN A 329 -125.95 12.30 77.51
C GLN A 329 -124.54 12.17 76.89
N ARG A 330 -123.91 10.99 76.97
CA ARG A 330 -122.56 10.73 76.43
C ARG A 330 -122.54 10.07 75.04
N ALA A 331 -123.67 9.53 74.59
CA ALA A 331 -123.80 8.89 73.27
C ALA A 331 -123.26 9.74 72.09
N PRO A 332 -123.52 11.06 72.01
CA PRO A 332 -122.99 11.88 70.91
C PRO A 332 -121.46 11.91 70.89
N TYR A 333 -120.84 11.98 72.06
CA TYR A 333 -119.39 12.03 72.21
C TYR A 333 -118.74 10.69 71.85
N THR A 334 -119.32 9.57 72.31
CA THR A 334 -118.79 8.24 71.97
C THR A 334 -118.87 7.95 70.48
N ILE A 335 -119.98 8.33 69.82
CA ILE A 335 -120.14 8.18 68.38
C ILE A 335 -119.07 9.02 67.65
N ALA A 336 -118.84 10.27 68.06
CA ALA A 336 -117.81 11.12 67.48
C ALA A 336 -116.40 10.50 67.63
N THR A 337 -116.07 9.91 68.79
CA THR A 337 -114.77 9.26 68.99
C THR A 337 -114.59 7.99 68.14
N VAL A 338 -115.65 7.21 67.91
CA VAL A 338 -115.61 6.03 67.03
C VAL A 338 -115.39 6.45 65.58
N ILE A 339 -116.07 7.52 65.12
CA ILE A 339 -115.85 8.07 63.77
C ILE A 339 -114.40 8.56 63.62
N ALA A 340 -113.89 9.32 64.60
CA ALA A 340 -112.50 9.79 64.59
C ALA A 340 -111.49 8.62 64.56
N PHE A 341 -111.73 7.57 65.36
CA PHE A 341 -110.90 6.36 65.37
C PHE A 341 -110.87 5.66 64.01
N THR A 342 -112.05 5.45 63.39
CA THR A 342 -112.11 4.77 62.07
C THR A 342 -111.42 5.58 60.96
N LEU A 343 -111.53 6.90 60.98
CA LEU A 343 -110.81 7.77 60.04
C LEU A 343 -109.29 7.68 60.22
N MET A 344 -108.81 7.70 61.47
CA MET A 344 -107.38 7.59 61.77
C MET A 344 -106.79 6.24 61.32
N VAL A 345 -107.51 5.15 61.56
CA VAL A 345 -107.10 3.81 61.09
C VAL A 345 -107.06 3.75 59.56
N LYS A 346 -108.05 4.33 58.87
CA LYS A 346 -108.10 4.33 57.40
C LYS A 346 -106.94 5.14 56.79
N ILE A 347 -106.61 6.30 57.36
CA ILE A 347 -105.46 7.11 56.92
C ILE A 347 -104.15 6.34 57.14
N SER A 348 -104.00 5.69 58.29
CA SER A 348 -102.82 4.88 58.59
C SER A 348 -102.64 3.73 57.59
N HIS A 349 -103.74 3.07 57.20
CA HIS A 349 -103.68 1.98 56.23
C HIS A 349 -103.22 2.46 54.85
N ILE A 350 -103.72 3.60 54.36
CA ILE A 350 -103.31 4.15 53.05
C ILE A 350 -101.82 4.50 53.04
N LEU A 351 -101.33 5.15 54.10
CA LEU A 351 -99.92 5.51 54.23
C LEU A 351 -99.01 4.29 54.32
N LEU A 352 -99.43 3.26 55.08
CA LEU A 352 -98.68 2.02 55.22
C LEU A 352 -98.61 1.24 53.89
N SER A 353 -99.73 1.16 53.15
CA SER A 353 -99.75 0.54 51.83
C SER A 353 -98.82 1.25 50.85
N LYS A 354 -98.80 2.60 50.85
CA LYS A 354 -97.87 3.37 50.01
C LYS A 354 -96.40 3.20 50.42
N LEU A 355 -96.11 3.07 51.72
CA LEU A 355 -94.75 2.78 52.20
C LEU A 355 -94.25 1.40 51.73
N ILE A 356 -95.13 0.40 51.75
CA ILE A 356 -94.84 -0.97 51.28
C ILE A 356 -94.63 -0.98 49.77
N GLU A 357 -95.43 -0.24 49.00
CA GLU A 357 -95.28 -0.09 47.54
C GLU A 357 -93.90 0.48 47.18
N ILE A 358 -93.48 1.58 47.84
CA ILE A 358 -92.14 2.19 47.64
C ILE A 358 -91.01 1.20 47.99
N HIS A 359 -91.17 0.40 49.05
CA HIS A 359 -90.19 -0.63 49.41
C HIS A 359 -90.19 -1.80 48.42
N GLY A 360 -91.36 -2.16 47.89
CA GLY A 360 -91.54 -3.18 46.86
C GLY A 360 -90.84 -2.79 45.55
N GLU A 361 -91.01 -1.55 45.11
CA GLU A 361 -90.34 -1.01 43.92
C GLU A 361 -88.82 -0.97 44.07
N ARG A 362 -88.31 -0.62 45.26
CA ARG A 362 -86.87 -0.68 45.58
C ARG A 362 -86.32 -2.10 45.55
N LEU A 363 -87.05 -3.05 46.13
CA LEU A 363 -86.65 -4.45 46.13
C LEU A 363 -86.69 -5.05 44.73
N ALA A 364 -87.68 -4.67 43.91
CA ALA A 364 -87.77 -5.09 42.51
C ALA A 364 -86.58 -4.56 41.68
N LEU A 365 -86.23 -3.28 41.83
CA LEU A 365 -85.09 -2.67 41.15
C LEU A 365 -83.76 -3.33 41.57
N ALA A 366 -83.57 -3.59 42.86
CA ALA A 366 -82.40 -4.31 43.37
C ALA A 366 -82.32 -5.75 42.84
N LYS A 367 -83.44 -6.48 42.78
CA LYS A 367 -83.50 -7.82 42.21
C LYS A 367 -83.19 -7.81 40.71
N LEU A 368 -83.72 -6.85 39.95
CA LEU A 368 -83.39 -6.70 38.52
C LEU A 368 -81.91 -6.42 38.29
N LEU A 369 -81.26 -5.60 39.12
CA LEU A 369 -79.83 -5.34 39.01
C LEU A 369 -78.98 -6.58 39.32
N VAL A 370 -79.41 -7.42 40.25
CA VAL A 370 -78.76 -8.71 40.53
C VAL A 370 -78.97 -9.67 39.36
N VAL A 371 -80.18 -9.78 38.83
CA VAL A 371 -80.46 -10.61 37.65
C VAL A 371 -79.67 -10.13 36.44
N ALA A 372 -79.58 -8.83 36.17
CA ALA A 372 -78.76 -8.24 35.11
C ALA A 372 -77.28 -8.64 35.21
N ARG A 373 -76.76 -8.65 36.44
CA ARG A 373 -75.38 -9.04 36.72
C ARG A 373 -75.22 -10.54 36.47
N ASP A 374 -76.13 -11.36 36.97
CA ASP A 374 -76.00 -12.81 36.91
C ASP A 374 -76.25 -13.34 35.47
N THR A 375 -77.12 -12.69 34.67
CA THR A 375 -77.30 -13.00 33.24
C THR A 375 -76.09 -12.59 32.40
N THR A 376 -75.44 -11.47 32.71
CA THR A 376 -74.21 -11.07 31.97
C THR A 376 -73.04 -11.99 32.27
N TYR A 377 -72.90 -12.47 33.51
CA TYR A 377 -71.91 -13.48 33.83
C TYR A 377 -72.20 -14.80 33.09
N ALA A 378 -73.45 -15.27 33.10
CA ALA A 378 -73.81 -16.52 32.41
C ALA A 378 -73.69 -16.43 30.88
N SER A 379 -73.94 -15.26 30.27
CA SER A 379 -73.78 -15.08 28.82
C SER A 379 -72.33 -14.88 28.37
N ALA A 380 -71.44 -14.41 29.26
CA ALA A 380 -70.01 -14.26 28.98
C ALA A 380 -69.18 -15.52 29.30
N GLU A 381 -69.74 -16.50 30.03
CA GLU A 381 -69.01 -17.70 30.45
C GLU A 381 -68.76 -18.71 29.31
N ASP A 382 -69.46 -18.57 28.17
CA ASP A 382 -69.36 -19.47 27.00
C ASP A 382 -68.82 -18.78 25.74
N LEU A 383 -68.40 -17.51 25.85
CA LEU A 383 -67.82 -16.70 24.77
C LEU A 383 -66.48 -16.12 25.25
N ASP A 384 -65.40 -16.45 24.54
CA ASP A 384 -64.01 -16.05 24.84
C ASP A 384 -63.80 -14.54 24.51
N MET A 385 -64.52 -13.67 25.21
CA MET A 385 -64.56 -12.23 25.01
C MET A 385 -63.60 -11.51 25.97
N ASP A 386 -62.96 -10.46 25.46
CA ASP A 386 -61.99 -9.66 26.21
C ASP A 386 -62.67 -8.91 27.39
N GLU A 387 -61.95 -8.71 28.49
CA GLU A 387 -62.51 -8.19 29.76
C GLU A 387 -63.20 -6.82 29.59
N ASP A 388 -62.70 -6.01 28.65
CA ASP A 388 -63.25 -4.68 28.32
C ASP A 388 -64.59 -4.77 27.57
N GLU A 389 -64.78 -5.80 26.74
CA GLU A 389 -66.03 -6.02 25.98
C GLU A 389 -67.13 -6.53 26.91
N ILE A 390 -66.78 -7.45 27.83
CA ILE A 390 -67.66 -7.94 28.91
C ILE A 390 -68.11 -6.78 29.81
N PHE A 391 -67.22 -5.83 30.10
CA PHE A 391 -67.56 -4.67 30.91
C PHE A 391 -68.55 -3.73 30.19
N LYS A 392 -68.36 -3.50 28.89
CA LYS A 392 -69.23 -2.64 28.07
C LYS A 392 -70.64 -3.22 27.95
N GLU A 393 -70.76 -4.52 27.67
CA GLU A 393 -72.07 -5.19 27.62
C GLU A 393 -72.79 -5.17 28.96
N ARG A 394 -72.06 -5.34 30.07
CA ARG A 394 -72.62 -5.24 31.42
C ARG A 394 -73.21 -3.86 31.71
N MET A 395 -72.59 -2.81 31.20
CA MET A 395 -73.05 -1.44 31.40
C MET A 395 -74.31 -1.16 30.57
N ILE A 396 -74.34 -1.62 29.32
CA ILE A 396 -75.50 -1.48 28.42
C ILE A 396 -76.70 -2.24 28.98
N LEU A 397 -76.53 -3.49 29.41
CA LEU A 397 -77.64 -4.30 29.93
C LEU A 397 -78.21 -3.72 31.23
N LYS A 398 -77.37 -3.24 32.14
CA LYS A 398 -77.82 -2.55 33.36
C LYS A 398 -78.63 -1.31 33.02
N MET A 399 -78.15 -0.49 32.09
CA MET A 399 -78.83 0.73 31.64
C MET A 399 -80.20 0.40 31.02
N GLN A 400 -80.26 -0.64 30.19
CA GLN A 400 -81.50 -1.05 29.52
C GLN A 400 -82.54 -1.62 30.49
N LEU A 401 -82.13 -2.45 31.44
CA LEU A 401 -83.02 -3.02 32.46
C LEU A 401 -83.54 -1.97 33.45
N LEU A 402 -82.73 -0.96 33.75
CA LEU A 402 -83.15 0.20 34.54
C LEU A 402 -84.16 1.06 33.79
N LYS A 403 -83.97 1.25 32.48
CA LYS A 403 -84.91 1.99 31.63
C LYS A 403 -86.29 1.30 31.55
N ASP A 404 -86.30 -0.02 31.41
CA ASP A 404 -87.54 -0.81 31.40
C ASP A 404 -88.24 -0.78 32.78
N HIS A 405 -87.50 -0.86 33.88
CA HIS A 405 -88.09 -0.82 35.24
C HIS A 405 -88.64 0.55 35.65
N LEU A 406 -88.04 1.63 35.16
CA LEU A 406 -88.49 3.01 35.44
C LEU A 406 -89.68 3.44 34.56
N GLY A 407 -90.21 2.55 33.71
CA GLY A 407 -91.34 2.84 32.82
C GLY A 407 -91.05 3.96 31.81
N MET A 408 -89.77 4.23 31.54
CA MET A 408 -89.35 5.17 30.50
C MET A 408 -89.52 4.52 29.12
N GLU A 409 -90.76 4.22 28.76
CA GLU A 409 -91.11 4.00 27.37
C GLU A 409 -91.03 5.34 26.63
N ASP A 410 -90.00 5.49 25.79
CA ASP A 410 -90.17 6.25 24.57
C ASP A 410 -89.35 5.62 23.43
N LYS A 411 -90.09 5.09 22.45
CA LYS A 411 -89.87 5.25 21.00
C LYS A 411 -88.47 4.97 20.41
N SER A 412 -87.71 4.01 20.92
CA SER A 412 -86.49 3.52 20.21
C SER A 412 -86.67 2.18 19.50
N LYS A 413 -87.81 1.51 19.63
CA LYS A 413 -88.10 0.26 18.90
C LYS A 413 -88.65 0.47 17.47
N ASN A 414 -88.96 1.72 17.09
CA ASN A 414 -89.33 2.06 15.70
C ASN A 414 -88.19 2.63 14.85
N ALA A 415 -87.03 2.96 15.42
CA ALA A 415 -85.86 3.42 14.66
C ALA A 415 -84.86 2.30 14.32
N LEU A 416 -84.83 1.20 15.10
CA LEU A 416 -83.97 0.05 14.79
C LEU A 416 -84.65 -0.96 13.85
N ASN A 417 -85.98 -1.11 13.92
CA ASN A 417 -86.72 -1.99 13.00
C ASN A 417 -86.88 -1.39 11.59
N SER A 418 -86.65 -0.09 11.38
CA SER A 418 -86.60 0.53 10.05
C SER A 418 -85.21 0.50 9.40
N LEU A 419 -84.19 -0.04 10.08
CA LEU A 419 -82.85 -0.29 9.51
C LEU A 419 -82.60 -1.78 9.21
N ILE A 420 -83.49 -2.69 9.62
CA ILE A 420 -83.28 -4.14 9.53
C ILE A 420 -84.27 -4.83 8.57
N THR A 421 -85.25 -4.13 8.01
CA THR A 421 -86.14 -4.68 6.97
C THR A 421 -86.12 -3.89 5.67
N GLU A 422 -84.96 -3.80 5.03
CA GLU A 422 -84.81 -3.72 3.56
C GLU A 422 -83.47 -4.36 3.16
N HIS A 423 -83.41 -5.69 3.14
CA HIS A 423 -82.97 -6.45 1.96
C HIS A 423 -83.07 -7.96 2.22
N PRO A 424 -83.81 -8.71 1.38
CA PRO A 424 -83.89 -10.17 1.50
C PRO A 424 -82.64 -10.83 0.91
N ALA A 425 -82.32 -11.97 1.50
CA ALA A 425 -81.30 -12.92 1.09
C ALA A 425 -81.45 -13.40 -0.36
N THR A 426 -80.32 -13.56 -1.06
CA THR A 426 -80.11 -14.63 -2.04
C THR A 426 -78.63 -15.03 -2.08
N SER A 427 -78.35 -16.25 -1.64
CA SER A 427 -77.22 -17.09 -2.10
C SER A 427 -77.70 -17.99 -3.26
N PRO A 428 -76.90 -18.90 -3.82
CA PRO A 428 -75.66 -18.74 -4.59
C PRO A 428 -75.81 -19.38 -6.00
N LYS A 429 -74.90 -19.12 -6.97
CA LYS A 429 -74.68 -20.03 -8.11
C LYS A 429 -73.22 -20.11 -8.57
N GLU A 430 -72.80 -21.36 -8.71
CA GLU A 430 -71.56 -21.91 -9.24
C GLU A 430 -71.38 -21.76 -10.77
N VAL A 431 -70.09 -21.68 -11.15
CA VAL A 431 -69.35 -22.41 -12.21
C VAL A 431 -69.88 -22.38 -13.66
N VAL A 432 -69.04 -21.87 -14.59
CA VAL A 432 -68.58 -22.60 -15.81
C VAL A 432 -67.18 -22.10 -16.22
N GLU A 433 -66.37 -23.06 -16.65
CA GLU A 433 -64.95 -23.09 -17.01
C GLU A 433 -64.52 -22.39 -18.31
N ALA A 434 -63.19 -22.18 -18.38
CA ALA A 434 -62.25 -22.43 -19.50
C ALA A 434 -62.43 -21.74 -20.87
N SER A 435 -61.34 -21.08 -21.32
CA SER A 435 -60.40 -21.67 -22.29
C SER A 435 -59.55 -20.60 -23.01
N GLY A 436 -58.22 -20.79 -22.97
CA GLY A 436 -57.31 -20.64 -24.11
C GLY A 436 -56.96 -19.24 -24.64
N ALA A 437 -55.69 -18.84 -24.51
CA ALA A 437 -54.71 -18.83 -25.62
C ALA A 437 -53.50 -17.91 -25.36
N SER A 438 -52.32 -18.53 -25.35
CA SER A 438 -51.05 -18.14 -26.00
C SER A 438 -50.91 -16.72 -26.59
N MET A 439 -49.87 -15.98 -26.17
CA MET A 439 -48.74 -15.52 -27.01
C MET A 439 -47.85 -14.53 -26.21
N SER A 440 -46.57 -14.85 -26.01
CA SER A 440 -45.41 -14.32 -26.79
C SER A 440 -45.17 -12.81 -26.61
N GLY A 441 -44.00 -12.42 -26.08
CA GLY A 441 -43.57 -11.03 -26.16
C GLY A 441 -42.39 -10.61 -25.29
N THR A 442 -41.20 -11.04 -25.65
CA THR A 442 -39.90 -10.45 -25.32
C THR A 442 -39.86 -8.92 -25.48
N ARG A 443 -39.33 -8.17 -24.50
CA ARG A 443 -38.27 -7.14 -24.70
C ARG A 443 -37.89 -6.40 -23.40
N LYS A 444 -36.59 -6.43 -23.12
CA LYS A 444 -35.67 -5.34 -22.70
C LYS A 444 -36.26 -4.24 -21.79
N ILE A 445 -35.69 -4.04 -20.61
CA ILE A 445 -34.47 -3.25 -20.36
C ILE A 445 -33.64 -3.98 -19.30
#